data_AF-A0A7Y9JI63-F1
#
_entry.id   AF-A0A7Y9JI63-F1
#
_cell.length_a   1.000
_cell.length_b   1.000
_cell.length_c   1.000
_cell.angle_alpha   90.00
_cell.angle_beta   90.00
_cell.angle_gamma   90.00
#
_symmetry.space_group_name_H-M   'P 1'
#
loop_
_entity.id
_entity.type
_entity.pdbx_description
1 polymer ?
#
loop_
_entity_poly.entity_id
_entity_poly.type
_entity_poly.pdbx_seq_one_letter_code
_entity_poly.pdbx_strand_id
1 'polypeptide(L)' 'MEVHEAVADGDRLAARYTLHVRQRGKDLSIEVYFFGWFAPDGRMRQAHMATRTAPADAAR' A
#
# COMPACT_ATOMS: atom_id res chain seq x y z
N MET A 1 7.15 2.36 -5.87
CA MET A 1 6.46 1.89 -4.65
C MET A 1 7.55 1.60 -3.65
N GLU A 2 7.40 2.12 -2.45
CA GLU A 2 8.30 1.87 -1.33
C GLU A 2 7.50 1.13 -0.25
N VAL A 3 7.94 -0.07 0.12
CA VAL A 3 7.28 -0.87 1.17
C VAL A 3 8.00 -0.64 2.48
N HIS A 4 7.27 -0.12 3.47
CA HIS A 4 7.81 0.14 4.79
C HIS A 4 7.67 -1.06 5.71
N GLU A 5 6.52 -1.74 5.60
CA GLU A 5 6.18 -2.85 6.46
C GLU A 5 5.19 -3.78 5.74
N ALA A 6 5.38 -5.09 5.91
CA ALA A 6 4.45 -6.10 5.46
C ALA A 6 4.46 -7.27 6.45
N VAL A 7 3.29 -7.65 6.93
CA VAL A 7 3.10 -8.76 7.86
C VAL A 7 2.01 -9.66 7.30
N ALA A 8 2.28 -10.96 7.27
CA ALA A 8 1.31 -11.98 6.91
C ALA A 8 1.12 -12.94 8.09
N ASP A 9 -0.13 -13.31 8.34
CA ASP A 9 -0.50 -14.30 9.36
C ASP A 9 -1.69 -15.12 8.86
N GLY A 10 -1.47 -16.42 8.60
CA GLY A 10 -2.45 -17.30 7.99
C GLY A 10 -2.97 -16.78 6.65
N ASP A 11 -4.28 -16.53 6.56
CA ASP A 11 -4.94 -15.97 5.38
C ASP A 11 -4.93 -14.43 5.35
N ARG A 12 -4.28 -13.75 6.29
CA ARG A 12 -4.31 -12.29 6.44
C ARG A 12 -3.01 -11.64 6.02
N LEU A 13 -3.12 -10.45 5.42
CA LEU A 13 -2.00 -9.60 5.04
C LEU A 13 -2.26 -8.17 5.55
N ALA A 14 -1.28 -7.59 6.22
CA ALA A 14 -1.22 -6.15 6.50
C ALA A 14 0.03 -5.57 5.84
N ALA A 15 -0.08 -4.42 5.19
CA ALA A 15 1.07 -3.73 4.60
C ALA A 15 0.95 -2.22 4.71
N ARG A 16 2.09 -1.56 4.88
CA ARG A 16 2.23 -0.11 4.82
C ARG A 16 3.27 0.25 3.76
N TYR A 17 2.85 1.03 2.77
CA TYR A 17 3.71 1.40 1.65
C TYR A 17 3.38 2.79 1.10
N THR A 18 4.37 3.43 0.49
CA THR A 18 4.19 4.68 -0.27
C THR A 18 4.14 4.37 -1.77
N LEU A 19 3.12 4.86 -2.44
CA LEU A 19 3.03 4.88 -3.89
C LEU A 19 3.40 6.27 -4.40
N HIS A 20 4.45 6.34 -5.23
CA HIS A 20 4.80 7.56 -5.96
C HIS A 20 4.16 7.49 -7.35
N VAL A 21 3.32 8.46 -7.66
CA VAL A 21 2.57 8.55 -8.91
C VAL A 21 2.92 9.86 -9.59
N ARG A 22 3.24 9.79 -10.89
CA ARG A 22 3.42 10.96 -11.74
C ARG A 22 2.20 11.12 -12.64
N GLN A 23 1.42 12.18 -12.44
CA GLN A 23 0.25 12.49 -13.28
C GLN A 23 0.29 13.94 -13.76
N ARG A 24 0.17 14.14 -15.08
CA ARG A 24 0.08 15.45 -15.74
C ARG A 24 1.12 16.47 -15.23
N GLY A 25 2.38 16.04 -15.11
CA GLY A 25 3.49 16.88 -14.67
C GLY A 25 3.54 17.15 -13.15
N LYS A 26 2.64 16.57 -12.36
CA LYS A 26 2.68 16.61 -10.89
C LYS A 26 3.14 15.27 -10.34
N ASP A 27 3.99 15.35 -9.32
CA ASP A 27 4.41 14.20 -8.53
C ASP A 27 3.54 14.15 -7.26
N LEU A 28 2.90 13.01 -7.03
CA LEU A 28 2.05 12.75 -5.88
C LEU A 28 2.60 11.53 -5.13
N SER A 29 2.72 11.63 -3.82
CA SER A 29 2.99 10.48 -2.96
C SER A 29 1.74 10.11 -2.17
N ILE A 30 1.43 8.83 -2.10
CA ILE A 30 0.25 8.31 -1.40
C ILE A 30 0.74 7.25 -0.41
N GLU A 31 0.55 7.48 0.88
CA GLU A 31 0.75 6.45 1.89
C GLU A 31 -0.50 5.58 1.97
N VAL A 32 -0.29 4.26 1.96
CA VAL A 32 -1.34 3.25 1.94
C VAL A 32 -1.17 2.32 3.13
N TYR A 33 -2.26 2.12 3.87
CA TYR A 33 -2.43 1.08 4.88
C TYR A 33 -3.37 0.03 4.30
N PHE A 34 -2.81 -1.12 3.96
CA PHE A 34 -3.49 -2.23 3.30
C PHE A 34 -3.78 -3.35 4.29
N PHE A 35 -5.01 -3.87 4.26
CA PHE A 35 -5.44 -5.04 5.01
C PHE A 35 -6.17 -5.99 4.06
N GLY A 36 -5.65 -7.18 3.84
CA GLY A 36 -6.18 -8.16 2.90
C GLY A 36 -6.38 -9.54 3.50
N TRP A 37 -7.25 -10.31 2.84
CA TRP A 37 -7.49 -11.72 3.12
C TRP A 37 -7.33 -12.53 1.84
N PHE A 38 -6.62 -13.65 1.92
CA PHE A 38 -6.51 -14.63 0.85
C PHE A 38 -7.64 -15.67 0.93
N ALA A 39 -8.04 -16.20 -0.21
CA ALA A 39 -8.84 -17.41 -0.31
C ALA A 39 -7.94 -18.66 -0.14
N PRO A 40 -8.50 -19.86 0.11
CA PRO A 40 -7.72 -21.08 0.26
C PRO A 40 -6.85 -21.45 -0.95
N ASP A 41 -7.19 -20.95 -2.14
CA ASP A 41 -6.41 -21.11 -3.37
C ASP A 41 -5.26 -20.09 -3.52
N GLY A 42 -5.04 -19.26 -2.49
CA GLY A 42 -3.99 -18.23 -2.44
C GLY A 42 -4.34 -16.92 -3.15
N ARG A 43 -5.52 -16.80 -3.77
CA ARG A 43 -5.93 -15.54 -4.42
C ARG A 43 -6.42 -14.52 -3.40
N MET A 44 -6.30 -13.23 -3.71
CA MET A 44 -6.90 -12.18 -2.88
C MET A 44 -8.43 -12.33 -2.87
N ARG A 45 -9.01 -12.56 -1.70
CA ARG A 45 -10.46 -12.65 -1.49
C ARG A 45 -11.08 -11.28 -1.25
N GLN A 46 -10.44 -10.47 -0.41
CA GLN A 46 -10.93 -9.15 -0.01
C GLN A 46 -9.78 -8.27 0.47
N ALA A 47 -9.90 -6.96 0.27
CA ALA A 47 -8.99 -6.01 0.87
C ALA A 47 -9.72 -4.71 1.28
N HIS A 48 -9.21 -4.09 2.33
CA HIS A 48 -9.52 -2.72 2.73
C HIS A 48 -8.24 -1.90 2.72
N MET A 49 -8.37 -0.65 2.27
CA MET A 49 -7.27 0.27 2.26
C MET A 49 -7.71 1.62 2.82
N ALA A 50 -6.87 2.18 3.68
CA ALA A 50 -6.91 3.59 4.00
C ALA A 50 -5.74 4.26 3.29
N THR A 51 -6.02 5.35 2.59
CA THR A 51 -5.00 6.11 1.86
C THR A 51 -4.95 7.54 2.36
N ARG A 52 -3.76 8.13 2.37
CA ARG A 52 -3.60 9.57 2.54
C ARG A 52 -2.53 10.10 1.60
N THR A 53 -2.71 11.34 1.16
CA THR A 53 -1.65 12.07 0.46
C THR A 53 -0.48 12.27 1.42
N ALA A 54 0.70 11.85 1.00
CA ALA A 54 1.95 12.16 1.66
C ALA A 54 2.60 13.35 0.94
N PRO A 55 3.41 14.17 1.65
CA PRO A 55 4.33 15.07 0.98
C PRO A 55 5.13 14.29 -0.05
N ALA A 56 5.40 14.89 -1.22
CA ALA A 56 6.44 14.34 -2.08
C ALA A 56 7.71 14.30 -1.23
N ASP A 57 8.28 13.10 -1.03
CA ASP A 57 9.48 12.96 -0.21
C ASP A 57 10.50 13.98 -0.72
N ALA A 58 10.80 14.98 0.11
CA ALA A 58 11.96 15.81 -0.09
C ALA A 58 13.12 14.88 0.18
N ALA A 59 13.67 14.31 -0.91
CA ALA A 59 14.78 13.37 -0.91
C ALA A 59 15.69 13.63 0.30
N ARG A 60 15.68 12.70 1.25
CA ARG A 60 16.63 12.68 2.35
C ARG A 60 17.98 12.20 1.84
#